data_AF-A0A0S7X5V8-F1
#
_entry.id   AF-A0A0S7X5V8-F1
#
_cell.length_a   1.000
_cell.length_b   1.000
_cell.length_c   1.000
_cell.angle_alpha   90.00
_cell.angle_beta   90.00
_cell.angle_gamma   90.00
#
_symmetry.space_group_name_H-M   'P 1'
#
loop_
_entity.id
_entity.type
_entity.pdbx_description
1 polymer ?
#
loop_
_entity_poly.entity_id
_entity_poly.type
_entity_poly.pdbx_seq_one_letter_code
_entity_poly.pdbx_strand_id
1 'polypeptide(L)'
;MLEQLLNSSLIRTAYHIAKSDTQDIFLVGGALRDLYLTGSIPKDLDFLVTNNVKSLVHVFSHSYHGSFFCLDRKRECYRVFITHHDKYYTIDFSPILNGDIYNDLLSRDFSINSIALTLSDIFEKRELNFIDPTGG
;
A
#
# COMPACT_ATOMS: atom_id res chain seq x y z
N MET A 1 7.50 -0.77 14.59
CA MET A 1 6.95 -0.62 13.22
C MET A 1 7.34 -1.76 12.29
N LEU A 2 8.64 -2.03 12.08
CA LEU A 2 9.11 -3.10 11.18
C LEU A 2 8.48 -4.46 11.48
N GLU A 3 8.46 -4.89 12.75
CA GLU A 3 7.83 -6.16 13.14
C GLU A 3 6.34 -6.23 12.80
N GLN A 4 5.60 -5.11 12.95
CA GLN A 4 4.18 -5.05 12.60
C GLN A 4 3.98 -5.23 11.09
N LEU A 5 4.80 -4.56 10.27
CA LEU A 5 4.77 -4.68 8.81
C LEU A 5 5.10 -6.11 8.38
N LEU A 6 6.14 -6.72 8.99
CA LEU A 6 6.54 -8.09 8.71
C LEU A 6 5.48 -9.12 9.13
N ASN A 7 4.78 -8.89 10.24
CA ASN A 7 3.76 -9.81 10.74
C ASN A 7 2.39 -9.62 10.09
N SER A 8 2.20 -8.56 9.31
CA SER A 8 0.95 -8.30 8.58
C SER A 8 0.79 -9.25 7.39
N SER A 9 -0.19 -10.16 7.48
CA SER A 9 -0.54 -11.05 6.36
C SER A 9 -1.01 -10.25 5.14
N LEU A 10 -1.76 -9.16 5.35
CA LEU A 10 -2.30 -8.31 4.28
C LEU A 10 -1.19 -7.67 3.46
N ILE A 11 -0.24 -7.02 4.14
CA ILE A 11 0.89 -6.34 3.49
C ILE A 11 1.79 -7.37 2.80
N ARG A 12 2.01 -8.53 3.43
CA ARG A 12 2.77 -9.65 2.87
C ARG A 12 2.15 -10.20 1.59
N THR A 13 0.83 -10.40 1.57
CA THR A 13 0.12 -10.89 0.39
C THR A 13 0.20 -9.88 -0.76
N ALA A 14 -0.01 -8.58 -0.48
CA ALA A 14 0.13 -7.53 -1.48
C ALA A 14 1.54 -7.52 -2.10
N TYR A 15 2.58 -7.63 -1.26
CA TYR A 15 3.96 -7.73 -1.72
C TYR A 15 4.20 -8.96 -2.61
N HIS A 16 3.75 -10.16 -2.22
CA HIS A 16 3.98 -11.36 -3.01
C HIS A 16 3.27 -11.34 -4.36
N ILE A 17 2.08 -10.76 -4.44
CA ILE A 17 1.34 -10.59 -5.70
C ILE A 17 2.02 -9.56 -6.60
N ALA A 18 2.44 -8.42 -6.04
CA ALA A 18 3.19 -7.41 -6.81
C ALA A 18 4.50 -8.00 -7.35
N LYS A 19 5.24 -8.72 -6.51
CA LYS A 19 6.51 -9.34 -6.87
C LYS A 19 6.36 -10.41 -7.95
N SER A 20 5.30 -11.23 -7.90
CA SER A 20 5.08 -12.26 -8.92
C SER A 20 4.78 -11.69 -10.31
N ASP A 21 4.24 -10.45 -10.36
CA ASP A 21 3.99 -9.71 -11.59
C ASP A 21 5.07 -8.65 -11.87
N THR A 22 6.25 -8.78 -11.25
CA THR A 22 7.42 -7.89 -11.43
C THR A 22 7.11 -6.41 -11.22
N GLN A 23 6.24 -6.11 -10.26
CA GLN A 23 5.87 -4.74 -9.88
C GLN A 23 6.55 -4.34 -8.58
N ASP A 24 6.92 -3.06 -8.49
CA ASP A 24 7.23 -2.44 -7.21
C ASP A 24 5.92 -1.99 -6.55
N ILE A 25 5.91 -2.09 -5.21
CA ILE A 25 4.77 -1.71 -4.39
C ILE A 25 5.25 -0.96 -3.16
N PHE A 26 4.54 0.13 -2.87
CA PHE A 26 4.85 1.05 -1.79
C PHE A 26 3.65 1.14 -0.86
N LEU A 27 3.86 1.03 0.45
CA LEU A 27 2.87 1.44 1.45
C LEU A 27 3.04 2.94 1.67
N VAL A 28 1.96 3.71 1.62
CA VAL A 28 2.04 5.17 1.63
C VAL A 28 1.06 5.85 2.59
N GLY A 29 1.32 7.12 2.87
CA GLY A 29 0.37 8.07 3.40
C GLY A 29 -0.15 7.77 4.80
N GLY A 30 -1.47 7.96 4.98
CA GLY A 30 -2.12 7.89 6.29
C GLY A 30 -1.90 6.55 6.99
N ALA A 31 -1.76 5.46 6.22
CA ALA A 31 -1.46 4.14 6.76
C ALA A 31 -0.12 4.10 7.52
N LEU A 32 0.92 4.76 7.00
CA LEU A 32 2.22 4.83 7.67
C LEU A 32 2.17 5.73 8.90
N ARG A 33 1.53 6.89 8.78
CA ARG A 33 1.30 7.83 9.90
C ARG A 33 0.58 7.13 11.05
N ASP A 34 -0.53 6.46 10.77
CA ASP A 34 -1.36 5.82 11.80
C ASP A 34 -0.64 4.61 12.42
N LEU A 35 0.10 3.85 11.63
CA LEU A 35 0.97 2.80 12.14
C LEU A 35 2.05 3.35 13.09
N TYR A 36 2.69 4.46 12.73
CA TYR A 36 3.70 5.11 13.56
C TYR A 36 3.10 5.58 14.90
N LEU A 37 1.95 6.24 14.85
CA LEU A 37 1.29 6.80 16.04
C LEU A 37 0.69 5.74 16.97
N THR A 38 0.12 4.66 16.42
CA THR A 38 -0.63 3.66 17.20
C THR A 38 0.18 2.39 17.49
N GLY A 39 1.27 2.16 16.75
CA GLY A 39 2.03 0.91 16.81
C GLY A 39 1.29 -0.31 16.25
N SER A 40 0.16 -0.12 15.57
CA SER A 40 -0.70 -1.19 15.04
C SER A 40 -1.00 -1.00 13.56
N ILE A 41 -1.17 -2.09 12.81
CA ILE A 41 -1.59 -2.01 11.40
C ILE A 41 -2.99 -1.38 11.31
N PRO A 42 -3.15 -0.25 10.60
CA PRO A 42 -4.44 0.41 10.46
C PRO A 42 -5.40 -0.41 9.58
N LYS A 43 -6.68 -0.09 9.68
CA LYS A 43 -7.73 -0.74 8.87
C LYS A 43 -7.75 -0.24 7.43
N ASP A 44 -7.29 0.99 7.23
CA ASP A 44 -7.18 1.63 5.93
C ASP A 44 -5.71 1.57 5.50
N LEU A 45 -5.44 0.86 4.40
CA LEU A 45 -4.11 0.70 3.82
C LEU A 45 -4.09 1.28 2.41
N ASP A 46 -3.10 2.11 2.11
CA ASP A 46 -2.92 2.72 0.80
C ASP A 46 -1.63 2.22 0.16
N PHE A 47 -1.75 1.68 -1.06
CA PHE A 47 -0.62 1.18 -1.84
C PHE A 47 -0.47 1.90 -3.18
N LEU A 48 0.79 2.16 -3.54
CA LEU A 48 1.15 2.59 -4.89
C LEU A 48 1.85 1.46 -5.66
N VAL A 49 1.32 1.24 -6.86
CA VAL A 49 1.61 0.33 -7.98
C VAL A 49 2.54 0.79 -9.11
N THR A 50 3.64 0.12 -9.52
CA THR A 50 4.29 0.52 -10.80
C THR A 50 3.53 0.07 -12.05
N ASN A 51 2.84 -1.08 -12.02
CA ASN A 51 2.23 -1.67 -13.22
C ASN A 51 0.72 -1.94 -13.03
N ASN A 52 0.23 -3.10 -13.49
CA ASN A 52 -1.19 -3.42 -13.62
C ASN A 52 -1.88 -3.58 -12.25
N VAL A 53 -2.43 -2.47 -11.76
CA VAL A 53 -3.19 -2.37 -10.51
C VAL A 53 -4.38 -3.33 -10.50
N LYS A 54 -5.10 -3.43 -11.62
CA LYS A 54 -6.34 -4.21 -11.71
C LYS A 54 -6.08 -5.70 -11.53
N SER A 55 -5.02 -6.23 -12.14
CA SER A 55 -4.59 -7.63 -11.98
C SER A 55 -4.28 -7.92 -10.51
N LEU A 56 -3.47 -7.06 -9.89
CA LEU A 56 -3.10 -7.18 -8.48
C LEU A 56 -4.32 -7.18 -7.57
N VAL A 57 -5.22 -6.21 -7.75
CA VAL A 57 -6.45 -6.09 -6.95
C VAL A 57 -7.36 -7.30 -7.11
N HIS A 58 -7.49 -7.83 -8.33
CA HIS A 58 -8.30 -9.01 -8.57
C HIS A 58 -7.75 -10.24 -7.82
N VAL A 59 -6.44 -10.49 -7.89
CA VAL A 59 -5.81 -11.60 -7.17
C VAL A 59 -5.91 -11.38 -5.65
N PHE A 60 -5.60 -10.16 -5.19
CA PHE A 60 -5.61 -9.82 -3.78
C PHE A 60 -7.00 -9.98 -3.16
N SER A 61 -8.06 -9.48 -3.80
CA SER A 61 -9.42 -9.62 -3.30
C SER A 61 -9.84 -11.09 -3.22
N HIS A 62 -9.47 -11.91 -4.22
CA HIS A 62 -9.76 -13.34 -4.22
C HIS A 62 -9.07 -14.08 -3.09
N SER A 63 -7.81 -13.74 -2.78
CA SER A 63 -7.05 -14.34 -1.68
C SER A 63 -7.70 -14.19 -0.30
N TYR A 64 -8.57 -13.18 -0.14
CA TYR A 64 -9.25 -12.88 1.12
C TYR A 64 -10.78 -13.05 1.04
N HIS A 65 -11.29 -13.65 -0.04
CA HIS A 65 -12.74 -13.72 -0.30
C HIS A 65 -13.44 -12.35 -0.20
N GLY A 66 -12.70 -11.29 -0.54
CA GLY A 66 -13.17 -9.91 -0.54
C GLY A 66 -13.80 -9.51 -1.85
N SER A 67 -14.23 -8.25 -1.89
CA SER A 67 -14.71 -7.59 -3.11
C SER A 67 -13.86 -6.37 -3.42
N PHE A 68 -13.90 -5.92 -4.65
CA PHE A 68 -13.22 -4.68 -5.05
C PHE A 68 -14.06 -3.89 -6.04
N PHE A 69 -13.82 -2.59 -6.09
CA PHE A 69 -14.38 -1.73 -7.12
C PHE A 69 -13.40 -0.65 -7.56
N CYS A 70 -13.64 -0.07 -8.72
CA CYS A 70 -12.83 1.02 -9.26
C CYS A 70 -13.32 2.37 -8.69
N LEU A 71 -12.45 3.06 -7.95
CA LEU A 71 -12.71 4.40 -7.39
C LEU A 71 -12.64 5.47 -8.47
N ASP A 72 -11.61 5.40 -9.31
CA ASP A 72 -11.36 6.31 -10.41
C ASP A 72 -10.85 5.52 -11.62
N ARG A 73 -11.68 5.44 -12.67
CA ARG A 73 -11.33 4.73 -13.90
C ARG A 73 -10.24 5.43 -14.71
N LYS A 74 -10.12 6.75 -14.62
CA LYS A 74 -9.10 7.51 -15.35
C LYS A 74 -7.72 7.34 -14.73
N ARG A 75 -7.68 7.25 -13.40
CA ARG A 75 -6.45 7.04 -12.62
C ARG A 75 -6.18 5.58 -12.29
N GLU A 76 -7.05 4.67 -12.73
CA GLU A 76 -6.98 3.24 -12.42
C GLU A 76 -6.80 2.95 -10.91
N CYS A 77 -7.49 3.72 -10.08
CA CYS A 77 -7.53 3.53 -8.63
C CYS A 77 -8.62 2.52 -8.28
N TYR A 78 -8.30 1.58 -7.39
CA TYR A 78 -9.21 0.53 -6.95
C TYR A 78 -9.19 0.41 -5.43
N ARG A 79 -10.34 0.05 -4.87
CA ARG A 79 -10.51 -0.22 -3.45
C ARG A 79 -10.97 -1.65 -3.24
N VAL A 80 -10.34 -2.32 -2.28
CA VAL A 80 -10.66 -3.67 -1.84
C VAL A 80 -11.28 -3.62 -0.44
N PHE A 81 -12.35 -4.39 -0.25
CA PHE A 81 -12.99 -4.62 1.04
C PHE A 81 -12.83 -6.08 1.43
N ILE A 82 -12.25 -6.31 2.59
CA ILE A 82 -12.06 -7.65 3.16
C ILE A 82 -12.47 -7.69 4.63
N THR A 83 -12.83 -8.88 5.10
CA THR A 83 -12.89 -9.19 6.52
C THR A 83 -11.71 -10.08 6.86
N HIS A 84 -10.89 -9.67 7.83
CA HIS A 84 -9.72 -10.40 8.27
C HIS A 84 -9.65 -10.39 9.79
N HIS A 85 -9.61 -11.55 10.44
CA HIS A 85 -9.67 -11.69 11.90
C HIS A 85 -10.81 -10.89 12.55
N ASP A 86 -12.03 -11.07 12.04
CA ASP A 86 -13.26 -10.39 12.48
C ASP A 86 -13.22 -8.85 12.42
N LYS A 87 -12.30 -8.29 11.63
CA LYS A 87 -12.16 -6.85 11.40
C LYS A 87 -12.30 -6.55 9.91
N TYR A 88 -12.98 -5.45 9.62
CA TYR A 88 -13.06 -4.89 8.27
C TYR A 88 -11.81 -4.09 7.94
N TYR A 89 -11.30 -4.28 6.72
CA TYR A 89 -10.21 -3.50 6.15
C TYR A 89 -10.64 -2.92 4.81
N THR A 90 -10.18 -1.69 4.57
CA THR A 90 -10.25 -1.00 3.28
C THR A 90 -8.85 -0.89 2.74
N ILE A 91 -8.61 -1.34 1.52
CA ILE A 91 -7.27 -1.35 0.95
C ILE A 91 -7.33 -0.73 -0.44
N ASP A 92 -6.65 0.40 -0.58
CA ASP A 92 -6.58 1.13 -1.84
C ASP A 92 -5.30 0.78 -2.58
N PHE A 93 -5.45 0.53 -3.87
CA PHE A 93 -4.34 0.34 -4.79
C PHE A 93 -4.48 1.35 -5.91
N SER A 94 -3.44 2.13 -6.13
CA SER A 94 -3.36 3.14 -7.19
C SER A 94 -2.06 3.00 -7.96
N PRO A 95 -2.00 3.36 -9.24
CA PRO A 95 -0.73 3.43 -9.94
C PRO A 95 0.10 4.60 -9.39
N ILE A 96 1.43 4.47 -9.44
CA ILE A 96 2.34 5.58 -9.14
C ILE A 96 2.17 6.65 -10.22
N LEU A 97 1.98 7.89 -9.79
CA LEU A 97 1.88 9.02 -10.70
C LEU A 97 3.12 9.14 -11.59
N ASN A 98 2.91 9.00 -12.91
CA ASN A 98 3.96 9.07 -13.94
C ASN A 98 5.15 8.12 -13.71
N GLY A 99 4.96 7.05 -12.93
CA GLY A 99 6.04 6.11 -12.59
C GLY A 99 7.12 6.67 -11.66
N ASP A 100 6.87 7.82 -11.01
CA ASP A 100 7.82 8.44 -10.07
C ASP A 100 7.19 8.65 -8.69
N ILE A 101 7.70 7.87 -7.72
CA ILE A 101 7.26 7.93 -6.32
C ILE A 101 7.47 9.31 -5.70
N TYR A 102 8.55 10.03 -6.04
CA TYR A 102 8.81 11.36 -5.47
C TYR A 102 7.78 12.38 -5.95
N ASN A 103 7.45 12.36 -7.25
CA ASN A 103 6.42 13.23 -7.81
C ASN A 103 5.03 12.89 -7.26
N ASP A 104 4.72 11.60 -7.04
CA ASP A 104 3.47 11.19 -6.40
C ASP A 104 3.35 11.78 -4.98
N LEU A 105 4.38 11.61 -4.15
CA LEU A 105 4.38 12.11 -2.78
C LEU A 105 4.33 13.63 -2.68
N LEU A 106 5.01 14.34 -3.58
CA LEU A 106 4.96 15.82 -3.67
C LEU A 106 3.60 16.36 -4.11
N SER A 107 2.78 15.56 -4.80
CA SER A 107 1.46 15.97 -5.29
C SER A 107 0.34 15.88 -4.24
N ARG A 108 0.66 15.33 -3.06
CA ARG A 108 -0.29 15.12 -1.96
C ARG A 108 -0.53 16.41 -1.17
N ASP A 109 -1.63 16.39 -0.41
CA ASP A 109 -2.19 17.54 0.29
C ASP A 109 -1.45 17.91 1.59
N PHE A 110 -0.99 16.91 2.35
CA PHE A 110 -0.30 17.11 3.65
C PHE A 110 1.03 16.34 3.73
N SER A 111 2.08 16.98 4.22
CA SER A 111 3.43 16.39 4.37
C SER A 111 3.43 15.10 5.19
N ILE A 112 2.67 15.06 6.29
CA ILE A 112 2.51 13.87 7.14
C ILE A 112 1.88 12.67 6.41
N ASN A 113 1.24 12.90 5.25
CA ASN A 113 0.68 11.88 4.38
C ASN A 113 1.50 11.67 3.08
N SER A 114 2.66 12.32 2.97
CA SER A 114 3.59 12.27 1.83
C SER A 114 4.80 11.37 2.10
N ILE A 115 4.60 10.31 2.87
CA ILE A 115 5.63 9.35 3.25
C ILE A 115 5.35 8.01 2.57
N ALA A 116 6.39 7.32 2.11
CA ALA A 116 6.31 5.96 1.57
C ALA A 116 7.38 5.01 2.13
N LEU A 117 7.07 3.72 2.10
CA LEU A 117 8.02 2.62 2.29
C LEU A 117 7.87 1.62 1.15
N THR A 118 8.97 1.22 0.53
CA THR A 118 8.98 0.13 -0.46
C THR A 118 8.85 -1.22 0.25
N LEU A 119 7.93 -2.09 -0.20
CA LEU A 119 7.74 -3.39 0.46
C LEU A 119 8.92 -4.34 0.25
N SER A 120 9.70 -4.20 -0.82
CA SER A 120 10.93 -4.99 -1.02
C SER A 120 11.97 -4.72 0.07
N ASP A 121 12.19 -3.47 0.47
CA ASP A 121 13.09 -3.13 1.58
C ASP A 121 12.63 -3.77 2.90
N ILE A 122 11.31 -3.79 3.14
CA ILE A 122 10.74 -4.43 4.31
C ILE A 122 10.94 -5.96 4.28
N PHE A 123 10.54 -6.64 3.20
CA PHE A 123 10.49 -8.10 3.18
C PHE A 123 11.80 -8.79 2.78
N GLU A 124 12.65 -8.12 2.00
CA GLU A 124 13.94 -8.66 1.54
C GLU A 124 15.09 -8.20 2.43
N LYS A 125 15.14 -6.90 2.74
CA LYS A 125 16.26 -6.30 3.48
C LYS A 125 16.01 -6.18 4.98
N ARG A 126 14.74 -6.25 5.41
CA ARG A 126 14.32 -5.99 6.80
C ARG A 126 14.68 -4.58 7.24
N GLU A 127 14.55 -3.62 6.33
CA GLU A 127 14.87 -2.21 6.56
C GLU A 127 13.65 -1.32 6.40
N LEU A 128 13.70 -0.14 7.02
CA LEU A 128 12.68 0.89 6.94
C LEU A 128 13.29 2.13 6.26
N ASN A 129 13.45 2.06 4.95
CA ASN A 129 13.96 3.17 4.16
C ASN A 129 12.79 4.08 3.75
N PHE A 130 12.54 5.10 4.55
CA PHE A 130 11.48 6.08 4.29
C PHE A 130 11.81 6.95 3.09
N ILE A 131 10.83 7.11 2.21
CA ILE A 131 10.82 8.10 1.14
C ILE A 131 9.89 9.22 1.60
N ASP A 132 10.46 10.36 1.95
CA ASP A 132 9.72 11.53 2.44
C ASP A 132 10.34 12.82 1.88
N PRO A 133 9.87 13.29 0.70
CA PRO A 133 10.38 14.51 0.10
C PRO A 133 9.87 15.78 0.81
N THR A 134 8.96 15.67 1.78
CA THR A 134 8.29 16.82 2.40
C THR A 134 8.68 17.06 3.86
N GLY A 135 9.36 16.12 4.52
CA GLY A 135 9.74 16.20 5.92
C GLY A 135 8.54 16.09 6.87
N GLY A 136 7.64 15.14 6.59
CA GLY A 136 6.36 14.92 7.26
C GLY A 136 6.43 14.25 8.64
#